data_AF-A0A923XD44-F1
#
_entry.id   AF-A0A923XD44-F1
#
_cell.length_a   1.000
_cell.length_b   1.000
_cell.length_c   1.000
_cell.angle_alpha   90.00
_cell.angle_beta   90.00
_cell.angle_gamma   90.00
#
_symmetry.space_group_name_H-M   'P 1'
#
loop_
_entity.id
_entity.type
_entity.pdbx_description
1 polymer ?
#
loop_
_entity_poly.entity_id
_entity_poly.type
_entity_poly.pdbx_seq_one_letter_code
_entity_poly.pdbx_strand_id
1 'polypeptide(L)'
;MGALLSMPNKTVGIERIEHKIKTREFSLPLGILAPYEYQLKFLAKDESDFGNREDLLCPYFSVKENQCSIWEFRGVVCTSFYCRSDYGQNGLKFWAVFSDYLSYVEMALAEECLVQLDFSPRDMSDQLMYLNKHDFDGVEQSQLVIEADVDRKLWNGYDDKIEFYKKCYALISKLDRKQFKEIIGNQGLQLEEEVIEYANRR
;
A
#
# COMPACT_ATOMS: atom_id res chain seq x y z
N MET A 1 5.21 -4.32 3.70
CA MET A 1 6.16 -4.98 2.76
C MET A 1 7.39 -5.58 3.44
N GLY A 2 8.10 -4.87 4.31
CA GLY A 2 9.33 -5.39 4.93
C GLY A 2 9.15 -6.74 5.66
N ALA A 3 8.02 -6.93 6.35
CA ALA A 3 7.68 -8.20 6.99
C ALA A 3 7.65 -9.37 5.99
N LEU A 4 6.93 -9.18 4.88
CA LEU A 4 6.81 -10.14 3.78
C LEU A 4 8.18 -10.46 3.14
N LEU A 5 9.01 -9.44 2.93
CA LEU A 5 10.38 -9.60 2.39
C LEU A 5 11.36 -10.26 3.37
N SER A 6 11.02 -10.30 4.66
CA SER A 6 11.81 -10.92 5.72
C SER A 6 11.46 -12.40 5.95
N MET A 7 10.43 -12.92 5.25
CA MET A 7 10.03 -14.31 5.37
C MET A 7 11.09 -15.26 4.77
N PRO A 8 11.31 -16.43 5.39
CA PRO A 8 12.27 -17.41 4.89
C PRO A 8 11.77 -18.12 3.61
N ASN A 9 10.46 -18.35 3.49
CA ASN A 9 9.87 -19.04 2.35
C ASN A 9 9.44 -18.03 1.28
N LYS A 10 9.95 -18.18 0.05
CA LYS A 10 9.56 -17.34 -1.08
C LYS A 10 8.25 -17.84 -1.68
N THR A 11 7.18 -17.04 -1.55
CA THR A 11 5.93 -17.23 -2.30
C THR A 11 6.03 -16.51 -3.64
N VAL A 12 5.16 -16.86 -4.60
CA VAL A 12 5.03 -16.14 -5.89
C VAL A 12 4.84 -14.63 -5.66
N GLY A 13 4.15 -14.24 -4.60
CA GLY A 13 3.94 -12.85 -4.24
C GLY A 13 5.24 -12.13 -3.86
N ILE A 14 6.10 -12.78 -3.08
CA ILE A 14 7.43 -12.25 -2.72
C ILE A 14 8.28 -12.10 -3.98
N GLU A 15 8.30 -13.10 -4.85
CA GLU A 15 9.06 -13.05 -6.11
C GLU A 15 8.61 -11.87 -6.99
N ARG A 16 7.31 -11.64 -7.10
CA ARG A 16 6.76 -10.50 -7.86
C ARG A 16 7.11 -9.15 -7.25
N ILE A 17 7.06 -9.03 -5.92
CA ILE A 17 7.50 -7.82 -5.21
C ILE A 17 8.98 -7.56 -5.47
N GLU A 18 9.84 -8.56 -5.30
CA GLU A 18 11.27 -8.43 -5.58
C GLU A 18 11.55 -8.07 -7.04
N HIS A 19 10.79 -8.65 -7.97
CA HIS A 19 10.87 -8.29 -9.39
C HIS A 19 10.56 -6.80 -9.58
N LYS A 20 9.41 -6.33 -9.10
CA LYS A 20 9.00 -4.91 -9.19
C LYS A 20 10.05 -3.97 -8.60
N ILE A 21 10.65 -4.33 -7.47
CA ILE A 21 11.72 -3.55 -6.83
C ILE A 21 12.95 -3.47 -7.74
N LYS A 22 13.40 -4.61 -8.29
CA LYS A 22 14.58 -4.70 -9.16
C LYS A 22 14.37 -4.00 -10.50
N THR A 23 13.16 -4.01 -11.04
CA THR A 23 12.83 -3.41 -12.34
C THR A 23 12.36 -1.96 -12.27
N ARG A 24 12.28 -1.38 -11.06
CA ARG A 24 11.75 -0.01 -10.82
C ARG A 24 10.28 0.12 -11.26
N GLU A 25 9.51 -0.95 -11.16
CA GLU A 25 8.09 -0.98 -11.52
C GLU A 25 7.26 -0.34 -10.39
N PHE A 26 7.37 0.99 -10.29
CA PHE A 26 6.69 1.83 -9.30
C PHE A 26 6.91 1.38 -7.85
N SER A 27 8.13 0.91 -7.57
CA SER A 27 8.62 0.66 -6.21
C SER A 27 9.28 1.92 -5.66
N LEU A 28 8.64 2.56 -4.68
CA LEU A 28 9.06 3.78 -4.01
C LEU A 28 9.34 3.52 -2.52
N PRO A 29 10.15 4.34 -1.84
CA PRO A 29 10.31 4.24 -0.39
C PRO A 29 8.99 4.17 0.39
N LEU A 30 7.98 4.92 -0.03
CA LEU A 30 6.63 4.94 0.57
C LEU A 30 5.88 3.63 0.37
N GLY A 31 6.13 2.92 -0.74
CA GLY A 31 5.31 1.78 -1.12
C GLY A 31 5.58 1.27 -2.53
N ILE A 32 5.05 0.09 -2.83
CA ILE A 32 4.88 -0.35 -4.21
C ILE A 32 3.51 0.09 -4.69
N LEU A 33 3.50 0.89 -5.75
CA LEU A 33 2.31 1.42 -6.38
C LEU A 33 2.00 0.65 -7.67
N ALA A 34 0.75 0.76 -8.12
CA ALA A 34 0.39 0.26 -9.45
C ALA A 34 1.06 1.15 -10.53
N PRO A 35 1.58 0.57 -11.62
CA PRO A 35 2.06 1.37 -12.75
C PRO A 35 0.97 2.24 -13.36
N TYR A 36 1.36 3.34 -14.00
CA TYR A 36 0.41 4.28 -14.59
C TYR A 36 -0.52 3.65 -15.62
N GLU A 37 -0.02 2.72 -16.43
CA GLU A 37 -0.87 1.95 -17.35
C GLU A 37 -2.02 1.22 -16.61
N TYR A 38 -1.72 0.59 -15.47
CA TYR A 38 -2.73 -0.09 -14.67
C TYR A 38 -3.68 0.91 -13.99
N GLN A 39 -3.14 2.00 -13.42
CA GLN A 39 -3.97 3.05 -12.79
C GLN A 39 -4.98 3.63 -13.79
N LEU A 40 -4.54 3.95 -15.02
CA LEU A 40 -5.39 4.45 -16.08
C LEU A 40 -6.51 3.46 -16.45
N LYS A 41 -6.16 2.19 -16.72
CA LYS A 41 -7.16 1.15 -17.03
C LYS A 41 -8.13 0.94 -15.88
N PHE A 42 -7.64 0.98 -14.65
CA PHE A 42 -8.47 0.82 -13.46
C PHE A 42 -9.41 2.01 -13.25
N LEU A 43 -9.00 3.23 -13.57
CA LEU A 43 -9.86 4.42 -13.49
C LEU A 43 -10.89 4.49 -14.61
N ALA A 44 -10.56 3.96 -15.79
CA ALA A 44 -11.45 3.93 -16.96
C ALA A 44 -12.46 2.77 -16.95
N LYS A 45 -12.46 1.91 -15.92
CA LYS A 45 -13.36 0.74 -15.84
C LYS A 45 -14.80 1.17 -15.52
N ASP A 46 -15.76 0.46 -16.10
CA ASP A 46 -17.16 0.56 -15.71
C ASP A 46 -17.48 -0.33 -14.50
N GLU A 47 -18.60 -0.09 -13.80
CA GLU A 47 -19.01 -0.97 -12.69
C GLU A 47 -19.21 -2.42 -13.14
N SER A 48 -19.67 -2.65 -14.37
CA SER A 48 -19.85 -3.98 -14.96
C SER A 48 -18.55 -4.75 -15.17
N ASP A 49 -17.40 -4.05 -15.22
CA ASP A 49 -16.10 -4.67 -15.41
C ASP A 49 -15.58 -5.36 -14.15
N PHE A 50 -16.13 -5.03 -12.98
CA PHE A 50 -15.66 -5.56 -11.71
C PHE A 50 -15.76 -7.09 -11.67
N GLY A 51 -14.61 -7.76 -11.51
CA GLY A 51 -14.52 -9.22 -11.47
C GLY A 51 -14.59 -9.93 -12.83
N ASN A 52 -14.74 -9.18 -13.94
CA ASN A 52 -14.91 -9.75 -15.29
C ASN A 52 -13.73 -9.49 -16.23
N ARG A 53 -12.71 -8.73 -15.77
CA ARG A 53 -11.56 -8.33 -16.58
C ARG A 53 -10.25 -8.94 -16.05
N GLU A 54 -9.68 -9.84 -16.84
CA GLU A 54 -8.41 -10.51 -16.51
C GLU A 54 -7.23 -9.53 -16.46
N ASP A 55 -7.25 -8.49 -17.31
CA ASP A 55 -6.21 -7.47 -17.37
C ASP A 55 -6.20 -6.52 -16.15
N LEU A 56 -7.25 -6.55 -15.34
CA LEU A 56 -7.34 -5.84 -14.06
C LEU A 56 -7.03 -6.73 -12.84
N LEU A 57 -6.65 -7.99 -13.04
CA LEU A 57 -6.27 -8.87 -11.93
C LEU A 57 -5.13 -8.26 -11.13
N CYS A 58 -5.25 -8.38 -9.80
CA CYS A 58 -4.20 -7.94 -8.89
C CYS A 58 -2.88 -8.64 -9.25
N PRO A 59 -1.75 -7.91 -9.37
CA PRO A 59 -0.45 -8.49 -9.65
C PRO A 59 0.02 -9.53 -8.63
N TYR A 60 -0.66 -9.68 -7.48
CA TYR A 60 -0.33 -10.69 -6.46
C TYR A 60 -1.29 -11.88 -6.44
N PHE A 61 -2.25 -11.94 -7.35
CA PHE A 61 -3.13 -13.07 -7.52
C PHE A 61 -2.41 -14.25 -8.19
N SER A 62 -2.45 -15.43 -7.57
CA SER A 62 -1.93 -16.66 -8.15
C SER A 62 -3.04 -17.33 -8.94
N VAL A 63 -2.97 -17.28 -10.27
CA VAL A 63 -3.93 -17.96 -11.16
C VAL A 63 -3.91 -19.47 -10.92
N LYS A 64 -2.72 -20.05 -10.71
CA LYS A 64 -2.55 -21.50 -10.48
C LYS A 64 -3.25 -21.97 -9.20
N GLU A 65 -3.07 -21.23 -8.11
CA GLU A 65 -3.62 -21.58 -6.79
C GLU A 65 -5.00 -20.94 -6.54
N ASN A 66 -5.50 -20.14 -7.49
CA ASN A 66 -6.74 -19.38 -7.41
C ASN A 66 -6.89 -18.56 -6.11
N GLN A 67 -5.80 -17.96 -5.62
CA GLN A 67 -5.77 -17.23 -4.35
C GLN A 67 -4.73 -16.12 -4.34
N CYS A 68 -4.84 -15.19 -3.38
CA CYS A 68 -3.84 -14.16 -3.17
C CYS A 68 -2.54 -14.77 -2.61
N SER A 69 -1.42 -14.54 -3.29
CA SER A 69 -0.11 -15.07 -2.87
C SER A 69 0.56 -14.31 -1.73
N ILE A 70 -0.06 -13.20 -1.27
CA ILE A 70 0.38 -12.37 -0.15
C ILE A 70 -0.72 -12.17 0.90
N TRP A 71 -1.66 -13.12 1.03
CA TRP A 71 -2.91 -12.96 1.78
C TRP A 71 -2.76 -12.35 3.19
N GLU A 72 -1.76 -12.82 3.95
CA GLU A 72 -1.47 -12.38 5.33
C GLU A 72 -0.90 -10.95 5.40
N PHE A 73 -0.38 -10.42 4.29
CA PHE A 73 0.32 -9.14 4.19
C PHE A 73 -0.37 -8.16 3.24
N ARG A 74 -1.67 -8.36 3.02
CA ARG A 74 -2.49 -7.49 2.17
C ARG A 74 -2.59 -6.10 2.80
N GLY A 75 -2.43 -5.07 1.97
CA GLY A 75 -2.67 -3.68 2.37
C GLY A 75 -4.15 -3.40 2.59
N VAL A 76 -4.46 -2.18 3.04
CA VAL A 76 -5.79 -1.79 3.51
C VAL A 76 -6.92 -2.16 2.58
N VAL A 77 -6.85 -1.82 1.30
CA VAL A 77 -7.93 -2.02 0.32
C VAL A 77 -8.46 -3.46 0.35
N CYS A 78 -7.56 -4.43 0.39
CA CYS A 78 -7.92 -5.85 0.40
C CYS A 78 -8.32 -6.36 1.80
N THR A 79 -7.79 -5.75 2.85
CA THR A 79 -8.07 -6.11 4.25
C THR A 79 -9.41 -5.56 4.72
N SER A 80 -9.85 -4.41 4.19
CA SER A 80 -11.15 -3.80 4.48
C SER A 80 -12.22 -4.13 3.44
N PHE A 81 -11.93 -4.95 2.43
CA PHE A 81 -12.90 -5.34 1.41
C PHE A 81 -13.87 -6.41 1.94
N TYR A 82 -15.14 -6.29 1.57
CA TYR A 82 -16.20 -7.24 1.87
C TYR A 82 -17.19 -7.31 0.70
N CYS A 83 -17.74 -8.50 0.42
CA CYS A 83 -18.69 -8.68 -0.67
C CYS A 83 -20.11 -8.22 -0.30
N ARG A 84 -20.53 -8.48 0.95
CA ARG A 84 -21.84 -8.14 1.48
C ARG A 84 -21.72 -7.94 2.99
N SER A 85 -22.48 -6.99 3.52
CA SER A 85 -22.61 -6.79 4.95
C SER A 85 -24.01 -7.19 5.44
N ASP A 86 -24.08 -8.06 6.43
CA ASP A 86 -25.33 -8.51 7.04
C ASP A 86 -25.90 -7.49 8.05
N TYR A 87 -25.12 -6.46 8.40
CA TYR A 87 -25.48 -5.42 9.38
C TYR A 87 -25.99 -4.12 8.72
N GLY A 88 -26.39 -4.18 7.45
CA GLY A 88 -26.91 -3.04 6.70
C GLY A 88 -25.98 -1.82 6.75
N GLN A 89 -26.55 -0.63 6.91
CA GLN A 89 -25.82 0.64 6.88
C GLN A 89 -24.75 0.76 7.98
N ASN A 90 -24.98 0.20 9.17
CA ASN A 90 -24.00 0.20 10.25
C ASN A 90 -22.76 -0.61 9.87
N GLY A 91 -22.98 -1.78 9.26
CA GLY A 91 -21.88 -2.61 8.77
C GLY A 91 -21.12 -1.95 7.62
N LEU A 92 -21.81 -1.30 6.67
CA LEU A 92 -21.15 -0.56 5.60
C LEU A 92 -20.27 0.56 6.16
N LYS A 93 -20.79 1.31 7.13
CA LYS A 93 -20.07 2.41 7.76
C LYS A 93 -18.91 1.92 8.62
N PHE A 94 -19.05 0.80 9.34
CA PHE A 94 -17.95 0.14 10.05
C PHE A 94 -16.77 -0.12 9.12
N TRP A 95 -17.00 -0.76 7.97
CA TRP A 95 -15.92 -1.08 7.04
C TRP A 95 -15.30 0.16 6.41
N ALA A 96 -16.08 1.21 6.16
CA ALA A 96 -15.56 2.50 5.69
C ALA A 96 -14.61 3.11 6.72
N VAL A 97 -15.03 3.25 7.99
CA VAL A 97 -14.19 3.85 9.04
C VAL A 97 -12.98 2.99 9.37
N PHE A 98 -13.12 1.66 9.25
CA PHE A 98 -12.00 0.73 9.41
C PHE A 98 -10.96 0.88 8.29
N SER A 99 -11.42 1.09 7.05
CA SER A 99 -10.56 1.39 5.91
C SER A 99 -9.82 2.72 6.10
N ASP A 100 -10.53 3.76 6.55
CA ASP A 100 -9.94 5.08 6.83
C ASP A 100 -8.87 5.00 7.92
N TYR A 101 -9.19 4.32 9.03
CA TYR A 101 -8.25 4.10 10.14
C TYR A 101 -6.99 3.34 9.68
N LEU A 102 -7.14 2.20 9.00
CA LEU A 102 -6.01 1.43 8.54
C LEU A 102 -5.17 2.20 7.51
N SER A 103 -5.80 2.96 6.61
CA SER A 103 -5.08 3.76 5.60
C SER A 103 -4.23 4.83 6.26
N TYR A 104 -4.79 5.47 7.29
CA TYR A 104 -4.07 6.45 8.10
C TYR A 104 -2.91 5.80 8.86
N VAL A 105 -3.13 4.64 9.49
CA VAL A 105 -2.07 3.90 10.19
C VAL A 105 -0.94 3.49 9.24
N GLU A 106 -1.26 2.96 8.06
CA GLU A 106 -0.25 2.59 7.06
C GLU A 106 0.58 3.80 6.63
N MET A 107 -0.04 4.94 6.35
CA MET A 107 0.67 6.17 5.98
C MET A 107 1.53 6.70 7.13
N ALA A 108 0.99 6.80 8.34
CA ALA A 108 1.73 7.32 9.50
C ALA A 108 2.96 6.46 9.82
N LEU A 109 2.84 5.13 9.75
CA LEU A 109 3.99 4.23 9.97
C LEU A 109 5.00 4.30 8.81
N ALA A 110 4.53 4.49 7.57
CA ALA A 110 5.43 4.69 6.43
C ALA A 110 6.21 5.99 6.58
N GLU A 111 5.54 7.12 6.86
CA GLU A 111 6.17 8.42 7.11
C GLU A 111 7.18 8.37 8.26
N GLU A 112 6.84 7.72 9.38
CA GLU A 112 7.76 7.54 10.50
C GLU A 112 9.03 6.77 10.07
N CYS A 113 8.89 5.71 9.26
CA CYS A 113 10.05 5.01 8.72
C CYS A 113 10.90 5.90 7.82
N LEU A 114 10.26 6.70 6.96
CA LEU A 114 10.95 7.61 6.05
C LEU A 114 11.73 8.67 6.84
N VAL A 115 11.12 9.30 7.85
CA VAL A 115 11.77 10.28 8.71
C VAL A 115 12.97 9.66 9.45
N GLN A 116 12.82 8.46 10.03
CA GLN A 116 13.93 7.78 10.71
C GLN A 116 15.06 7.34 9.75
N LEU A 117 14.77 7.25 8.46
CA LEU A 117 15.72 6.92 7.40
C LEU A 117 16.14 8.14 6.58
N ASP A 118 16.03 9.34 7.17
CA ASP A 118 16.55 10.62 6.68
C ASP A 118 15.88 11.13 5.39
N PHE A 119 14.60 10.79 5.18
CA PHE A 119 13.77 11.41 4.14
C PHE A 119 13.16 12.69 4.67
N SER A 120 13.28 13.77 3.89
CA SER A 120 12.64 15.04 4.21
C SER A 120 11.15 15.03 3.86
N PRO A 121 10.34 15.95 4.40
CA PRO A 121 8.96 16.14 3.98
C PRO A 121 8.79 16.36 2.48
N ARG A 122 9.79 16.94 1.81
CA ARG A 122 9.77 17.12 0.36
C ARG A 122 9.92 15.79 -0.38
N ASP A 123 10.84 14.94 0.07
CA ASP A 123 11.05 13.62 -0.54
C ASP A 123 9.81 12.73 -0.42
N MET A 124 9.08 12.86 0.68
CA MET A 124 7.78 12.19 0.87
C MET A 124 6.71 12.77 -0.07
N SER A 125 6.60 14.10 -0.15
CA SER A 125 5.65 14.78 -1.03
C SER A 125 5.86 14.42 -2.51
N ASP A 126 7.11 14.30 -2.95
CA ASP A 126 7.44 13.94 -4.34
C ASP A 126 6.96 12.52 -4.68
N GLN A 127 6.98 11.60 -3.71
CA GLN A 127 6.48 10.23 -3.89
C GLN A 127 4.95 10.16 -3.96
N LEU A 128 4.24 11.07 -3.26
CA LEU A 128 2.77 11.11 -3.29
C LEU A 128 2.22 11.46 -4.68
N MET A 129 3.00 12.10 -5.56
CA MET A 129 2.60 12.38 -6.94
C MET A 129 2.35 11.12 -7.79
N TYR A 130 2.86 9.96 -7.35
CA TYR A 130 2.68 8.68 -8.04
C TYR A 130 1.45 7.89 -7.56
N LEU A 131 0.87 8.31 -6.43
CA LEU A 131 -0.27 7.64 -5.81
C LEU A 131 -1.59 8.15 -6.42
N ASN A 132 -2.41 7.23 -6.94
CA ASN A 132 -3.76 7.52 -7.46
C ASN A 132 -3.79 8.73 -8.41
N LYS A 133 -2.88 8.76 -9.38
CA LYS A 133 -2.83 9.84 -10.36
C LYS A 133 -4.06 9.77 -11.26
N HIS A 134 -4.65 10.93 -11.55
CA HIS A 134 -5.84 11.05 -12.41
C HIS A 134 -5.56 11.74 -13.74
N ASP A 135 -4.50 12.56 -13.81
CA ASP A 135 -4.13 13.32 -15.01
C ASP A 135 -2.86 12.71 -15.62
N PHE A 136 -3.00 11.97 -16.72
CA PHE A 136 -1.90 11.31 -17.42
C PHE A 136 -1.60 12.01 -18.75
N ASP A 137 -0.33 12.32 -19.01
CA ASP A 137 0.11 12.69 -20.34
C ASP A 137 0.28 11.48 -21.27
N GLY A 138 0.47 11.70 -22.57
CA GLY A 138 0.53 10.62 -23.56
C GLY A 138 1.68 9.62 -23.37
N VAL A 139 2.78 10.02 -22.71
CA VAL A 139 3.91 9.14 -22.41
C VAL A 139 3.58 8.29 -21.18
N GLU A 140 3.03 8.92 -20.14
CA GLU A 140 2.67 8.30 -18.87
C GLU A 140 1.65 7.16 -19.03
N GLN A 141 0.75 7.23 -20.01
CA GLN A 141 -0.30 6.21 -20.23
C GLN A 141 0.25 4.79 -20.50
N SER A 142 1.50 4.69 -20.96
CA SER A 142 2.18 3.41 -21.25
C SER A 142 3.35 3.12 -20.28
N GLN A 143 3.51 3.95 -19.24
CA GLN A 143 4.65 3.87 -18.35
C GLN A 143 4.48 2.73 -17.34
N LEU A 144 5.36 1.73 -17.48
CA LEU A 144 5.42 0.56 -16.59
C LEU A 144 6.48 0.72 -15.49
N VAL A 145 7.55 1.47 -15.76
CA VAL A 145 8.70 1.61 -14.86
C VAL A 145 9.07 3.07 -14.65
N ILE A 146 9.70 3.35 -13.52
CA ILE A 146 10.26 4.67 -13.21
C ILE A 146 11.63 4.80 -13.88
N GLU A 147 11.84 5.93 -14.55
CA GLU A 147 13.13 6.28 -15.15
C GLU A 147 14.26 6.27 -14.12
N ALA A 148 15.44 5.81 -14.53
CA ALA A 148 16.51 5.49 -13.58
C ALA A 148 17.01 6.70 -12.77
N ASP A 149 17.00 7.90 -13.36
CA ASP A 149 17.42 9.13 -12.68
C ASP A 149 16.36 9.61 -11.67
N VAL A 150 15.08 9.48 -12.01
CA VAL A 150 13.95 9.78 -11.14
C VAL A 150 13.92 8.82 -9.97
N ASP A 151 14.03 7.52 -10.25
CA ASP A 151 14.10 6.46 -9.24
C ASP A 151 15.26 6.73 -8.26
N ARG A 152 16.47 7.01 -8.75
CA ARG A 152 17.61 7.32 -7.88
C ARG A 152 17.36 8.51 -6.94
N LYS A 153 16.67 9.55 -7.42
CA LYS A 153 16.30 10.73 -6.60
C LYS A 153 15.28 10.34 -5.53
N LEU A 154 14.23 9.62 -5.92
CA LEU A 154 13.17 9.20 -5.00
C LEU A 154 13.69 8.31 -3.89
N TRP A 155 14.75 7.53 -4.12
CA TRP A 155 15.35 6.65 -3.13
C TRP A 155 16.38 7.32 -2.21
N ASN A 156 16.60 8.63 -2.29
CA ASN A 156 17.52 9.39 -1.43
C ASN A 156 18.91 8.71 -1.27
N GLY A 157 19.46 8.18 -2.37
CA GLY A 157 20.76 7.50 -2.38
C GLY A 157 20.80 6.08 -1.83
N TYR A 158 19.66 5.46 -1.49
CA TYR A 158 19.59 4.04 -1.14
C TYR A 158 19.69 3.16 -2.40
N ASP A 159 20.75 2.35 -2.50
CA ASP A 159 20.92 1.39 -3.59
C ASP A 159 20.22 0.05 -3.33
N ASP A 160 20.23 -0.43 -2.07
CA ASP A 160 19.56 -1.68 -1.69
C ASP A 160 18.15 -1.42 -1.13
N LYS A 161 17.20 -1.42 -2.05
CA LYS A 161 15.78 -1.19 -1.80
C LYS A 161 15.10 -2.32 -1.00
N ILE A 162 15.59 -3.55 -1.12
CA ILE A 162 15.02 -4.69 -0.37
C ILE A 162 15.42 -4.56 1.09
N GLU A 163 16.70 -4.29 1.35
CA GLU A 163 17.18 -4.05 2.71
C GLU A 163 16.57 -2.79 3.32
N PHE A 164 16.29 -1.75 2.52
CA PHE A 164 15.51 -0.59 2.97
C PHE A 164 14.15 -1.01 3.57
N TYR A 165 13.33 -1.76 2.84
CA TYR A 165 12.03 -2.18 3.36
C TYR A 165 12.13 -3.07 4.59
N LYS A 166 13.15 -3.94 4.66
CA LYS A 166 13.40 -4.76 5.86
C LYS A 166 13.79 -3.91 7.06
N LYS A 167 14.59 -2.85 6.85
CA LYS A 167 14.90 -1.86 7.90
C LYS A 167 13.63 -1.18 8.40
N CYS A 168 12.74 -0.74 7.51
CA CYS A 168 11.44 -0.17 7.91
C CYS A 168 10.66 -1.15 8.81
N TYR A 169 10.59 -2.43 8.44
CA TYR A 169 9.94 -3.44 9.28
C TYR A 169 10.65 -3.63 10.64
N ALA A 170 11.98 -3.64 10.67
CA ALA A 170 12.74 -3.74 11.91
C ALA A 170 12.55 -2.53 12.84
N LEU A 171 12.26 -1.33 12.31
CA LEU A 171 11.88 -0.16 13.10
C LEU A 171 10.49 -0.32 13.69
N ILE A 172 9.49 -0.58 12.85
CA ILE A 172 8.08 -0.66 13.27
C ILE A 172 7.81 -1.84 14.22
N SER A 173 8.45 -2.99 13.99
CA SER A 173 8.29 -4.19 14.83
C SER A 173 8.77 -4.01 16.28
N LYS A 174 9.54 -2.97 16.57
CA LYS A 174 10.04 -2.65 17.91
C LYS A 174 9.21 -1.58 18.63
N LEU A 175 8.20 -1.01 17.97
CA LEU A 175 7.37 0.01 18.57
C LEU A 175 6.57 -0.59 19.73
N ASP A 176 6.61 0.10 20.86
CA ASP A 176 5.66 -0.14 21.93
C ASP A 176 4.34 0.61 21.67
N ARG A 177 3.34 0.34 22.52
CA ARG A 177 2.01 0.95 22.39
C ARG A 177 2.04 2.47 22.54
N LYS A 178 2.93 3.02 23.36
CA LYS A 178 3.03 4.46 23.58
C LYS A 178 3.59 5.14 22.33
N GLN A 179 4.69 4.61 21.78
CA GLN A 179 5.30 5.10 20.56
C GLN A 179 4.33 5.02 19.37
N PHE A 180 3.61 3.89 19.23
CA PHE A 180 2.58 3.75 18.21
C PHE A 180 1.51 4.85 18.31
N LYS A 181 1.02 5.14 19.53
CA LYS A 181 0.04 6.20 19.76
C LYS A 181 0.58 7.60 19.47
N GLU A 182 1.86 7.85 19.76
CA GLU A 182 2.52 9.11 19.42
C GLU A 182 2.61 9.30 17.90
N ILE A 183 2.96 8.24 17.16
CA ILE A 183 3.06 8.27 15.68
C ILE A 183 1.71 8.56 15.03
N ILE A 184 0.66 7.85 15.41
CA ILE A 184 -0.67 8.06 14.80
C ILE A 184 -1.32 9.38 15.26
N GLY A 185 -0.88 9.94 16.39
CA GLY A 185 -1.35 11.21 16.92
C GLY A 185 -2.85 11.25 17.21
N ASN A 186 -3.38 12.47 17.43
CA ASN A 186 -4.78 12.65 17.80
C ASN A 186 -5.77 12.21 16.71
N GLN A 187 -5.43 12.41 15.43
CA GLN A 187 -6.29 12.01 14.32
C GLN A 187 -6.41 10.48 14.24
N GLY A 188 -5.31 9.75 14.37
CA GLY A 188 -5.34 8.29 14.40
C GLY A 188 -6.11 7.74 15.60
N LEU A 189 -5.98 8.38 16.77
CA LEU A 189 -6.75 8.00 17.96
C LEU A 189 -8.26 8.24 17.79
N GLN A 190 -8.66 9.35 17.15
CA GLN A 190 -10.07 9.62 16.85
C GLN A 190 -10.65 8.58 15.87
N LEU A 191 -9.89 8.20 14.84
CA LEU A 191 -10.29 7.14 13.91
C LEU A 191 -10.39 5.78 14.61
N GLU A 192 -9.46 5.45 15.52
CA GLU A 192 -9.53 4.25 16.35
C GLU A 192 -10.82 4.22 17.20
N GLU A 193 -11.16 5.35 17.83
CA GLU A 193 -12.39 5.50 18.61
C GLU A 193 -13.66 5.31 17.75
N GLU A 194 -13.71 5.90 16.55
CA GLU A 194 -14.84 5.74 15.63
C GLU A 194 -15.01 4.27 15.20
N VAL A 195 -13.90 3.56 14.92
CA VAL A 195 -13.94 2.12 14.62
C VAL A 195 -14.52 1.33 15.79
N ILE A 196 -14.06 1.58 17.02
CA ILE A 196 -14.56 0.90 18.22
C ILE A 196 -16.04 1.21 18.45
N GLU A 197 -16.47 2.44 18.21
CA GLU A 197 -17.86 2.83 18.35
C GLU A 197 -18.75 2.03 17.38
N TYR A 198 -18.41 2.01 16.09
CA TYR A 198 -19.17 1.26 15.09
C TYR A 198 -19.11 -0.26 15.31
N ALA A 199 -18.00 -0.79 15.82
CA ALA A 199 -17.90 -2.21 16.19
C ALA A 199 -18.86 -2.61 17.32
N ASN A 200 -19.20 -1.66 18.20
CA ASN A 200 -20.10 -1.90 19.34
C ASN A 200 -21.57 -1.58 19.05
N ARG A 201 -21.87 -0.96 17.91
CA ARG A 201 -23.25 -0.70 17.44
C ARG A 201 -23.83 -2.01 16.90
N ARG A 202 -24.64 -2.69 17.72
CA ARG A 202 -25.45 -3.84 17.29
C ARG A 202 -26.67 -3.41 16.50
#